data_AF-A0A7S7P3X3-F1
#
_entry.id   AF-A0A7S7P3X3-F1
#
_cell.length_a   1.000
_cell.length_b   1.000
_cell.length_c   1.000
_cell.angle_alpha   90.00
_cell.angle_beta   90.00
_cell.angle_gamma   90.00
#
_symmetry.space_group_name_H-M   'P 1'
#
loop_
_entity.id
_entity.type
_entity.pdbx_description
1 polymer ?
#
loop_
_entity_poly.entity_id
_entity_poly.type
_entity_poly.pdbx_seq_one_letter_code
_entity_poly.pdbx_strand_id
1 'polypeptide(L)'
;MGGPYRNHPYGHTALRVTTADVDKVFDYGRYGRTWGLGDSEGEGILKVWNNFNAYIAEENSTGRVTTGFVYETTEENATRILQFFERKTSGKKPISEDRTKIKLRIEDYYALGPNCTTLSVDAIKTIFPDIDRGWSVFQKGLGLGMMEKAAVTARGWPKHIFMPADLQAMLESPSAKKAKKINKYGKSR
;
A
#
# COMPACT_ATOMS: atom_id res chain seq x y z
N MET A 1 5.00 -3.75 2.82
CA MET A 1 5.20 -4.22 1.44
C MET A 1 4.97 -5.73 1.39
N GLY A 2 3.82 -6.17 0.91
CA GLY A 2 3.56 -7.58 0.59
C GLY A 2 4.21 -7.93 -0.75
N GLY A 3 4.97 -9.03 -0.79
CA GLY A 3 5.56 -9.54 -2.02
C GLY A 3 4.52 -10.07 -3.02
N PRO A 4 4.94 -10.61 -4.17
CA PRO A 4 4.08 -11.35 -5.10
C PRO A 4 3.31 -12.48 -4.40
N TYR A 5 2.20 -12.94 -4.99
CA TYR A 5 1.37 -13.99 -4.39
C TYR A 5 0.85 -14.96 -5.44
N ARG A 6 0.90 -16.27 -5.10
CA ARG A 6 0.55 -17.36 -6.04
C ARG A 6 1.24 -17.15 -7.40
N ASN A 7 0.44 -17.03 -8.46
CA ASN A 7 0.90 -16.79 -9.83
C ASN A 7 0.80 -15.32 -10.25
N HIS A 8 0.49 -14.40 -9.32
CA HIS A 8 0.40 -12.98 -9.58
C HIS A 8 1.69 -12.27 -9.16
N PRO A 9 2.41 -11.65 -10.12
CA PRO A 9 3.70 -11.01 -9.85
C PRO A 9 3.57 -9.70 -9.06
N TYR A 10 2.35 -9.22 -8.81
CA TYR A 10 2.11 -7.94 -8.16
C TYR A 10 2.23 -8.02 -6.64
N GLY A 11 3.00 -7.09 -6.08
CA GLY A 11 3.05 -6.87 -4.65
C GLY A 11 1.80 -6.16 -4.11
N HIS A 12 1.88 -5.70 -2.86
CA HIS A 12 0.85 -4.91 -2.21
C HIS A 12 1.47 -3.95 -1.20
N THR A 13 0.84 -2.80 -1.01
CA THR A 13 1.30 -1.77 -0.07
C THR A 13 0.18 -1.47 0.91
N ALA A 14 0.50 -1.59 2.20
CA ALA A 14 -0.37 -1.20 3.30
C ALA A 14 0.45 -0.40 4.31
N LEU A 15 -0.21 0.50 5.05
CA LEU A 15 0.41 1.37 6.03
C LEU A 15 -0.08 1.02 7.43
N ARG A 16 0.84 0.67 8.34
CA ARG A 16 0.54 0.48 9.75
C ARG A 16 0.90 1.74 10.53
N VAL A 17 0.00 2.18 11.41
CA VAL A 17 0.21 3.30 12.34
C VAL A 17 0.03 2.78 13.76
N THR A 18 1.03 3.01 14.60
CA THR A 18 1.05 2.60 16.00
C THR A 18 1.32 3.80 16.90
N THR A 19 0.48 4.00 17.92
CA THR A 19 0.68 4.90 19.07
C THR A 19 0.54 4.10 20.36
N ALA A 20 0.48 4.74 21.53
CA ALA A 20 0.18 4.07 22.78
C ALA A 20 -1.20 3.40 22.77
N ASP A 21 -2.20 4.05 22.16
CA ASP A 21 -3.60 3.64 22.19
C ASP A 21 -4.14 3.12 20.85
N VAL A 22 -3.36 3.25 19.77
CA VAL A 22 -3.79 2.91 18.41
C VAL A 22 -2.82 1.91 17.80
N ASP A 23 -3.36 0.82 17.23
CA ASP A 23 -2.66 -0.04 16.29
C ASP A 23 -3.58 -0.34 15.12
N LYS A 24 -3.36 0.36 14.00
CA LYS A 24 -4.20 0.23 12.80
C LYS A 24 -3.36 -0.09 11.58
N VAL A 25 -3.89 -0.94 10.70
CA VAL A 25 -3.36 -1.13 9.34
C VAL A 25 -4.38 -0.59 8.34
N PHE A 26 -3.92 0.29 7.48
CA PHE A 26 -4.65 0.84 6.35
C PHE A 26 -4.23 0.10 5.09
N ASP A 27 -5.15 -0.72 4.59
CA ASP A 27 -4.94 -1.65 3.51
C ASP A 27 -5.93 -1.33 2.38
N TYR A 28 -5.45 -0.60 1.37
CA TYR A 28 -6.28 -0.13 0.26
C TYR A 28 -6.04 -0.94 -1.00
N GLY A 29 -7.12 -1.42 -1.62
CA GLY A 29 -7.00 -2.20 -2.84
C GLY A 29 -8.32 -2.33 -3.58
N ARG A 30 -8.25 -3.00 -4.74
CA ARG A 30 -9.41 -3.43 -5.51
C ARG A 30 -9.99 -4.70 -4.89
N TYR A 31 -10.80 -4.54 -3.84
CA TYR A 31 -11.41 -5.67 -3.09
C TYR A 31 -12.87 -5.94 -3.45
N GLY A 32 -13.42 -5.16 -4.38
CA GLY A 32 -14.79 -5.28 -4.87
C GLY A 32 -14.80 -5.70 -6.34
N ARG A 33 -15.71 -5.11 -7.12
CA ARG A 33 -15.76 -5.34 -8.56
C ARG A 33 -14.55 -4.73 -9.26
N THR A 34 -14.00 -5.42 -10.26
CA THR A 34 -12.90 -4.95 -11.10
C THR A 34 -13.37 -4.68 -12.53
N TRP A 35 -12.67 -3.81 -13.23
CA TRP A 35 -12.90 -3.50 -14.63
C TRP A 35 -11.61 -2.98 -15.30
N GLY A 36 -11.73 -2.59 -16.56
CA GLY A 36 -10.60 -2.15 -17.37
C GLY A 36 -9.77 -3.33 -17.89
N LEU A 37 -8.72 -3.01 -18.66
CA LEU A 37 -7.87 -4.02 -19.28
C LEU A 37 -7.05 -4.76 -18.22
N GLY A 38 -7.26 -6.07 -18.09
CA GLY A 38 -6.54 -6.91 -17.12
C GLY A 38 -6.85 -6.57 -15.67
N ASP A 39 -8.09 -6.15 -15.37
CA ASP A 39 -8.52 -5.75 -14.02
C ASP A 39 -7.66 -4.61 -13.44
N SER A 40 -7.23 -3.70 -14.30
CA SER A 40 -6.40 -2.54 -13.92
C SER A 40 -7.16 -1.53 -13.05
N GLU A 41 -8.49 -1.57 -13.09
CA GLU A 41 -9.38 -0.67 -12.36
C GLU A 41 -10.34 -1.47 -11.49
N GLY A 42 -10.98 -0.80 -10.53
CA GLY A 42 -11.95 -1.46 -9.68
C GLY A 42 -12.48 -0.60 -8.55
N GLU A 43 -13.33 -1.18 -7.73
CA GLU A 43 -13.82 -0.53 -6.53
C GLU A 43 -12.68 -0.37 -5.53
N GLY A 44 -12.27 0.87 -5.26
CA GLY A 44 -11.28 1.20 -4.26
C GLY A 44 -11.83 1.05 -2.86
N ILE A 45 -11.43 -0.03 -2.21
CA ILE A 45 -11.86 -0.38 -0.86
C ILE A 45 -10.68 -0.28 0.09
N LEU A 46 -10.87 0.51 1.15
CA LEU A 46 -9.97 0.58 2.29
C LEU A 46 -10.46 -0.42 3.35
N LYS A 47 -9.62 -1.42 3.65
CA LYS A 47 -9.73 -2.21 4.87
C LYS A 47 -8.95 -1.48 5.96
N VAL A 48 -9.63 -1.15 7.06
CA VAL A 48 -8.99 -0.62 8.27
C VAL A 48 -8.98 -1.73 9.31
N TRP A 49 -7.80 -2.30 9.53
CA TRP A 49 -7.59 -3.39 10.47
C TRP A 49 -7.29 -2.83 11.85
N ASN A 50 -7.90 -3.38 12.89
CA ASN A 50 -7.59 -3.12 14.30
C ASN A 50 -6.76 -4.25 14.95
N ASN A 51 -6.34 -5.23 14.16
CA ASN A 51 -5.54 -6.37 14.60
C ASN A 51 -4.44 -6.68 13.57
N PHE A 52 -3.19 -6.32 13.89
CA PHE A 52 -2.05 -6.53 13.00
C PHE A 52 -1.78 -8.01 12.71
N ASN A 53 -1.98 -8.90 13.69
CA ASN A 53 -1.77 -10.33 13.50
C ASN A 53 -2.79 -10.92 12.52
N ALA A 54 -4.04 -10.46 12.57
CA ALA A 54 -5.07 -10.86 11.61
C ALA A 54 -4.74 -10.37 10.19
N TYR A 55 -4.22 -9.14 10.06
CA TYR A 55 -3.73 -8.64 8.78
C TYR A 55 -2.58 -9.50 8.22
N ILE A 56 -1.55 -9.79 9.03
CA ILE A 56 -0.44 -10.65 8.60
C ILE A 56 -0.89 -12.07 8.28
N ALA A 57 -1.86 -12.62 9.02
CA ALA A 57 -2.44 -13.92 8.72
C ALA A 57 -3.16 -13.93 7.36
N GLU A 58 -3.92 -12.88 7.03
CA GLU A 58 -4.56 -12.74 5.70
C GLU A 58 -3.50 -12.64 4.59
N GLU A 59 -2.48 -11.80 4.75
CA GLU A 59 -1.38 -11.68 3.77
C GLU A 59 -0.68 -13.03 3.56
N ASN A 60 -0.30 -13.72 4.64
CA ASN A 60 0.36 -15.02 4.57
C ASN A 60 -0.53 -16.11 3.95
N SER A 61 -1.86 -16.04 4.13
CA SER A 61 -2.80 -17.00 3.51
C SER A 61 -2.79 -16.94 1.97
N THR A 62 -2.36 -15.81 1.41
CA THR A 62 -2.16 -15.65 -0.04
C THR A 62 -0.81 -16.19 -0.52
N GLY A 63 0.07 -16.59 0.41
CA GLY A 63 1.44 -17.03 0.15
C GLY A 63 2.46 -15.89 0.12
N ARG A 64 2.08 -14.67 0.51
CA ARG A 64 2.98 -13.51 0.53
C ARG A 64 3.97 -13.61 1.68
N VAL A 65 5.17 -13.11 1.43
CA VAL A 65 6.07 -12.62 2.48
C VAL A 65 5.94 -11.11 2.54
N THR A 66 5.73 -10.57 3.73
CA THR A 66 5.55 -9.12 3.94
C THR A 66 6.81 -8.53 4.56
N THR A 67 7.39 -7.53 3.90
CA THR A 67 8.47 -6.69 4.41
C THR A 67 7.90 -5.42 5.03
N GLY A 68 8.19 -5.17 6.30
CA GLY A 68 7.80 -3.95 7.02
C GLY A 68 8.99 -3.00 7.18
N PHE A 69 8.86 -1.76 6.71
CA PHE A 69 9.82 -0.67 6.92
C PHE A 69 9.29 0.22 8.04
N VAL A 70 9.99 0.26 9.17
CA VAL A 70 9.53 0.95 10.38
C VAL A 70 10.23 2.30 10.48
N TYR A 71 9.42 3.36 10.59
CA TYR A 71 9.87 4.72 10.83
C TYR A 71 9.33 5.20 12.17
N GLU A 72 10.21 5.72 13.02
CA GLU A 72 9.78 6.40 14.24
C GLU A 72 9.39 7.84 13.93
N THR A 73 8.39 8.31 14.66
CA THR A 73 7.86 9.66 14.53
C THR A 73 7.14 10.05 15.82
N THR A 74 6.73 11.30 15.94
CA THR A 74 5.98 11.80 17.09
C THR A 74 4.52 11.34 17.04
N GLU A 75 3.83 11.37 18.19
CA GLU A 75 2.39 11.09 18.26
C GLU A 75 1.56 12.07 17.42
N GLU A 76 1.97 13.34 17.37
CA GLU A 76 1.36 14.35 16.50
C GLU A 76 1.42 13.93 15.02
N ASN A 77 2.58 13.44 14.58
CA ASN A 77 2.75 12.96 13.22
C ASN A 77 1.92 11.69 12.96
N ALA A 78 1.88 10.75 13.90
CA ALA A 78 0.99 9.59 13.79
C ALA A 78 -0.48 10.03 13.65
N THR A 79 -0.91 11.03 14.42
CA THR A 79 -2.25 11.62 14.36
C THR A 79 -2.55 12.24 12.99
N ARG A 80 -1.58 12.93 12.37
CA ARG A 80 -1.74 13.47 11.00
C ARG A 80 -2.01 12.39 9.95
N ILE A 81 -1.35 11.23 10.08
CA ILE A 81 -1.62 10.07 9.22
C ILE A 81 -3.02 9.50 9.50
N LEU A 82 -3.41 9.36 10.76
CA LEU A 82 -4.75 8.87 11.11
C LEU A 82 -5.84 9.80 10.55
N GLN A 83 -5.68 11.11 10.69
CA GLN A 83 -6.58 12.12 10.13
C GLN A 83 -6.64 12.10 8.60
N PHE A 84 -5.55 11.74 7.92
CA PHE A 84 -5.56 11.55 6.47
C PHE A 84 -6.57 10.47 6.07
N PHE A 85 -6.54 9.31 6.74
CA PHE A 85 -7.50 8.24 6.46
C PHE A 85 -8.90 8.56 6.96
N GLU A 86 -9.04 9.23 8.10
CA GLU A 86 -10.33 9.69 8.61
C GLU A 86 -11.05 10.55 7.56
N ARG A 87 -10.35 11.53 6.96
CA ARG A 87 -10.90 12.35 5.86
C ARG A 87 -11.32 11.51 4.65
N LYS A 88 -10.55 10.49 4.27
CA LYS A 88 -10.90 9.57 3.17
C LYS A 88 -12.15 8.72 3.48
N THR A 89 -12.39 8.42 4.75
CA THR A 89 -13.51 7.60 5.21
C THR A 89 -14.72 8.39 5.71
N SER A 90 -14.59 9.71 5.87
CA SER A 90 -15.65 10.55 6.42
C SER A 90 -16.93 10.48 5.58
N GLY A 91 -18.06 10.26 6.25
CA GLY A 91 -19.37 10.08 5.62
C GLY A 91 -19.55 8.80 4.81
N LYS A 92 -18.56 7.91 4.75
CA LYS A 92 -18.65 6.63 4.04
C LYS A 92 -19.34 5.59 4.92
N LYS A 93 -20.22 4.78 4.32
CA LYS A 93 -20.85 3.65 5.01
C LYS A 93 -19.97 2.40 4.91
N PRO A 94 -19.83 1.61 6.00
CA PRO A 94 -19.16 0.32 5.93
C PRO A 94 -19.83 -0.60 4.92
N ILE A 95 -19.03 -1.24 4.06
CA ILE A 95 -19.48 -2.38 3.23
C ILE A 95 -19.67 -3.60 4.14
N SER A 96 -18.72 -3.81 5.06
CA SER A 96 -18.74 -4.89 6.04
C SER A 96 -17.86 -4.51 7.22
N GLU A 97 -18.18 -5.03 8.40
CA GLU A 97 -17.39 -4.85 9.61
C GLU A 97 -17.37 -6.16 10.41
N ASP A 98 -16.19 -6.53 10.89
CA ASP A 98 -16.00 -7.62 11.82
C ASP A 98 -15.05 -7.19 12.95
N ARG A 99 -14.79 -8.08 13.91
CA ARG A 99 -13.95 -7.77 15.09
C ARG A 99 -12.51 -7.37 14.74
N THR A 100 -12.03 -7.70 13.54
CA THR A 100 -10.64 -7.52 13.08
C THR A 100 -10.47 -6.39 12.07
N LYS A 101 -11.54 -5.97 11.39
CA LYS A 101 -11.48 -4.91 10.37
C LYS A 101 -12.85 -4.35 10.01
N ILE A 102 -12.81 -3.11 9.50
CA ILE A 102 -13.90 -2.48 8.76
C ILE A 102 -13.50 -2.31 7.29
N LYS A 103 -14.44 -2.50 6.36
CA LYS A 103 -14.23 -2.29 4.92
C LYS A 103 -15.08 -1.12 4.42
N LEU A 104 -14.45 -0.17 3.76
CA LEU A 104 -15.08 1.07 3.28
C LEU A 104 -14.72 1.30 1.82
N ARG A 105 -15.70 1.55 0.95
CA ARG A 105 -15.44 2.07 -0.41
C ARG A 105 -15.14 3.56 -0.31
N ILE A 106 -13.94 3.96 -0.71
CA ILE A 106 -13.48 5.34 -0.54
C ILE A 106 -13.41 6.10 -1.87
N GLU A 107 -12.99 5.45 -2.96
CA GLU A 107 -12.88 5.99 -4.32
C GLU A 107 -12.77 4.84 -5.34
N ASP A 108 -12.52 5.16 -6.61
CA ASP A 108 -12.16 4.15 -7.61
C ASP A 108 -10.66 3.87 -7.59
N TYR A 109 -10.31 2.60 -7.69
CA TYR A 109 -8.95 2.13 -7.82
C TYR A 109 -8.53 2.21 -9.28
N TYR A 110 -7.33 2.76 -9.52
CA TYR A 110 -6.66 2.69 -10.82
C TYR A 110 -5.20 2.31 -10.65
N ALA A 111 -4.77 1.23 -11.31
CA ALA A 111 -3.41 0.69 -11.17
C ALA A 111 -2.30 1.72 -11.42
N LEU A 112 -2.53 2.72 -12.29
CA LEU A 112 -1.56 3.77 -12.62
C LEU A 112 -1.82 5.12 -11.91
N GLY A 113 -2.79 5.17 -10.99
CA GLY A 113 -3.18 6.37 -10.26
C GLY A 113 -3.49 6.04 -8.79
N PRO A 114 -4.72 6.30 -8.29
CA PRO A 114 -5.10 5.93 -6.93
C PRO A 114 -5.07 4.41 -6.72
N ASN A 115 -4.03 3.93 -6.02
CA ASN A 115 -3.78 2.52 -5.78
C ASN A 115 -3.16 2.31 -4.39
N CYS A 116 -2.87 1.05 -4.04
CA CYS A 116 -2.32 0.69 -2.73
C CYS A 116 -1.01 1.43 -2.38
N THR A 117 -0.12 1.60 -3.37
CA THR A 117 1.18 2.26 -3.24
C THR A 117 0.99 3.77 -3.10
N THR A 118 0.26 4.39 -4.01
CA THR A 118 0.09 5.85 -4.04
C THR A 118 -0.64 6.33 -2.79
N LEU A 119 -1.71 5.67 -2.37
CA LEU A 119 -2.42 6.05 -1.15
C LEU A 119 -1.55 5.93 0.10
N SER A 120 -0.73 4.88 0.19
CA SER A 120 0.19 4.70 1.33
C SER A 120 1.32 5.74 1.33
N VAL A 121 1.86 6.08 0.15
CA VAL A 121 2.88 7.13 -0.01
C VAL A 121 2.29 8.50 0.33
N ASP A 122 1.11 8.84 -0.19
CA ASP A 122 0.42 10.10 0.10
C ASP A 122 0.17 10.27 1.60
N ALA A 123 -0.26 9.20 2.28
CA ALA A 123 -0.46 9.21 3.72
C ALA A 123 0.87 9.49 4.48
N ILE A 124 1.96 8.83 4.11
CA ILE A 124 3.28 9.06 4.75
C ILE A 124 3.80 10.48 4.45
N LYS A 125 3.56 11.02 3.24
CA LYS A 125 3.99 12.36 2.84
C LYS A 125 3.38 13.48 3.67
N THR A 126 2.30 13.20 4.41
CA THR A 126 1.78 14.14 5.42
C THR A 126 2.77 14.45 6.55
N ILE A 127 3.75 13.56 6.79
CA ILE A 127 4.77 13.73 7.84
C ILE A 127 6.21 13.67 7.30
N PHE A 128 6.44 12.96 6.19
CA PHE A 128 7.73 12.88 5.51
C PHE A 128 7.54 13.23 4.02
N PRO A 129 7.43 14.53 3.68
CA PRO A 129 7.14 14.98 2.31
C PRO A 129 8.13 14.50 1.25
N ASP A 130 9.35 14.11 1.67
CA ASP A 130 10.43 13.65 0.82
C ASP A 130 10.71 12.14 0.90
N ILE A 131 9.79 11.34 1.45
CA ILE A 131 9.93 9.88 1.55
C ILE A 131 10.16 9.20 0.20
N ASP A 132 9.61 9.76 -0.88
CA ASP A 132 9.73 9.29 -2.26
C ASP A 132 10.71 10.13 -3.10
N ARG A 133 11.61 10.88 -2.47
CA ARG A 133 12.65 11.63 -3.19
C ARG A 133 13.48 10.67 -4.05
N GLY A 134 13.57 10.98 -5.34
CA GLY A 134 14.30 10.16 -6.31
C GLY A 134 13.51 8.97 -6.87
N TRP A 135 12.18 8.92 -6.67
CA TRP A 135 11.31 7.85 -7.15
C TRP A 135 11.51 7.48 -8.62
N SER A 136 11.87 8.44 -9.48
CA SER A 136 12.03 8.23 -10.93
C SER A 136 13.10 7.20 -11.28
N VAL A 137 14.15 7.07 -10.46
CA VAL A 137 15.22 6.07 -10.64
C VAL A 137 14.72 4.65 -10.36
N PHE A 138 13.69 4.52 -9.50
CA PHE A 138 13.15 3.25 -9.04
C PHE A 138 11.89 2.81 -9.79
N GLN A 139 11.20 3.71 -10.48
CA GLN A 139 9.97 3.40 -11.20
C GLN A 139 10.22 2.61 -12.50
N LYS A 140 10.55 1.32 -12.34
CA LYS A 140 10.91 0.40 -13.42
C LYS A 140 9.75 -0.52 -13.82
N GLY A 141 8.61 -0.42 -13.12
CA GLY A 141 7.49 -1.32 -13.30
C GLY A 141 7.81 -2.73 -12.82
N LEU A 142 8.53 -2.88 -11.70
CA LEU A 142 8.86 -4.20 -11.15
C LEU A 142 7.58 -4.97 -10.83
N GLY A 143 7.51 -6.21 -11.30
CA GLY A 143 6.32 -7.06 -11.26
C GLY A 143 5.44 -6.99 -12.52
N LEU A 144 5.67 -6.03 -13.43
CA LEU A 144 4.99 -6.02 -14.73
C LEU A 144 5.75 -6.87 -15.75
N GLY A 145 5.03 -7.68 -16.52
CA GLY A 145 5.49 -8.35 -17.73
C GLY A 145 5.71 -7.37 -18.89
N MET A 146 6.35 -7.84 -19.97
CA MET A 146 6.71 -6.98 -21.11
C MET A 146 5.48 -6.32 -21.78
N MET A 147 4.41 -7.08 -21.98
CA MET A 147 3.17 -6.58 -22.60
C MET A 147 2.48 -5.54 -21.72
N GLU A 148 2.49 -5.74 -20.40
CA GLU A 148 1.93 -4.78 -19.45
C GLU A 148 2.74 -3.48 -19.45
N LYS A 149 4.07 -3.55 -19.47
CA LYS A 149 4.93 -2.36 -19.58
C LYS A 149 4.67 -1.59 -20.88
N ALA A 150 4.46 -2.28 -21.99
CA ALA A 150 4.09 -1.65 -23.25
C ALA A 150 2.72 -0.94 -23.15
N ALA A 151 1.72 -1.60 -22.57
CA ALA A 151 0.38 -1.03 -22.37
C ALA A 151 0.42 0.20 -21.44
N VAL A 152 1.19 0.15 -20.35
CA VAL A 152 1.39 1.30 -19.44
C VAL A 152 2.07 2.45 -20.17
N THR A 153 3.13 2.16 -20.93
CA THR A 153 3.83 3.17 -21.73
C THR A 153 2.88 3.86 -22.72
N ALA A 154 2.05 3.09 -23.42
CA ALA A 154 1.07 3.62 -24.36
C ALA A 154 0.01 4.51 -23.70
N ARG A 155 -0.33 4.24 -22.44
CA ARG A 155 -1.26 5.06 -21.63
C ARG A 155 -0.59 6.25 -20.93
N GLY A 156 0.73 6.41 -21.09
CA GLY A 156 1.53 7.39 -20.37
C GLY A 156 2.05 6.83 -19.06
N TRP A 157 3.38 6.63 -18.99
CA TRP A 157 4.04 6.16 -17.77
C TRP A 157 3.81 7.15 -16.61
N PRO A 158 3.37 6.69 -15.41
CA PRO A 158 3.08 7.59 -14.30
C PRO A 158 4.27 8.48 -13.90
N LYS A 159 4.00 9.66 -13.37
CA LYS A 159 5.04 10.56 -12.82
C LYS A 159 5.15 10.45 -11.30
N HIS A 160 4.98 9.23 -10.77
CA HIS A 160 5.04 8.89 -9.36
C HIS A 160 5.17 7.38 -9.20
N ILE A 161 5.79 6.93 -8.11
CA ILE A 161 5.93 5.50 -7.82
C ILE A 161 4.57 4.86 -7.58
N PHE A 162 4.24 3.84 -8.37
CA PHE A 162 2.93 3.20 -8.33
C PHE A 162 3.01 1.69 -8.07
N MET A 163 4.14 1.06 -8.39
CA MET A 163 4.33 -0.37 -8.15
C MET A 163 4.85 -0.64 -6.73
N PRO A 164 4.26 -1.60 -5.99
CA PRO A 164 4.76 -1.99 -4.68
C PRO A 164 6.22 -2.47 -4.70
N ALA A 165 6.61 -3.23 -5.73
CA ALA A 165 7.98 -3.74 -5.84
C ALA A 165 9.00 -2.62 -6.12
N ASP A 166 8.62 -1.62 -6.94
CA ASP A 166 9.45 -0.42 -7.13
C ASP A 166 9.60 0.34 -5.81
N LEU A 167 8.51 0.54 -5.07
CA LEU A 167 8.55 1.22 -3.77
C LEU A 167 9.43 0.46 -2.78
N GLN A 168 9.32 -0.87 -2.72
CA GLN A 168 10.18 -1.67 -1.85
C GLN A 168 11.66 -1.51 -2.24
N ALA A 169 12.00 -1.62 -3.53
CA ALA A 169 13.38 -1.43 -3.99
C ALA A 169 13.92 -0.03 -3.67
N MET A 170 13.07 1.01 -3.74
CA MET A 170 13.41 2.35 -3.31
C MET A 170 13.70 2.41 -1.81
N LEU A 171 12.82 1.87 -0.96
CA LEU A 171 12.98 1.91 0.50
C LEU A 171 14.16 1.05 1.01
N GLU A 172 14.59 0.06 0.23
CA GLU A 172 15.79 -0.75 0.49
C GLU A 172 17.08 -0.06 0.02
N SER A 173 16.99 0.99 -0.81
CA SER A 173 18.15 1.70 -1.34
C SER A 173 18.89 2.49 -0.24
N PRO A 174 20.24 2.56 -0.28
CA PRO A 174 21.02 3.45 0.57
C PRO A 174 20.66 4.94 0.46
N SER A 175 20.08 5.35 -0.68
CA SER A 175 19.67 6.74 -0.94
C SER A 175 18.33 7.12 -0.31
N ALA A 176 17.55 6.15 0.19
CA ALA A 176 16.25 6.42 0.77
C ALA A 176 16.35 6.86 2.23
N LYS A 177 15.25 7.43 2.75
CA LYS A 177 15.13 7.67 4.19
C LYS A 177 15.28 6.34 4.92
N LYS A 178 16.31 6.24 5.78
CA LYS A 178 16.64 5.03 6.52
C LYS A 178 15.52 4.64 7.48
N ALA A 179 14.98 3.44 7.31
CA ALA A 179 14.08 2.84 8.29
C ALA A 179 14.85 2.49 9.57
N LYS A 180 14.22 2.67 10.73
CA LYS A 180 14.80 2.25 12.01
C LYS A 180 14.92 0.73 12.09
N LYS A 181 13.91 0.03 11.57
CA LYS A 181 13.86 -1.43 11.55
C LYS A 181 13.24 -1.92 10.25
N ILE A 182 13.76 -3.03 9.75
CA ILE A 182 13.13 -3.80 8.67
C ILE A 182 12.71 -5.14 9.27
N ASN A 183 11.42 -5.45 9.17
CA ASN A 183 10.85 -6.71 9.65
C ASN A 183 10.42 -7.57 8.45
N LYS A 184 10.48 -8.90 8.60
CA LYS A 184 9.90 -9.86 7.66
C LYS A 184 8.81 -10.64 8.37
N TYR A 185 7.67 -10.81 7.72
CA TYR A 185 6.53 -11.57 8.19
C TYR A 185 6.18 -12.64 7.14
N GLY A 186 6.03 -13.89 7.57
CA GLY A 186 5.91 -15.05 6.68
C GLY A 186 7.23 -15.79 6.49
N LYS A 187 7.17 -17.06 6.08
CA LYS A 187 8.35 -17.88 5.77
C LYS A 187 8.68 -17.71 4.28
N SER A 188 9.93 -17.41 3.94
CA SER A 188 10.40 -17.63 2.56
C SER A 188 10.30 -19.13 2.28
N ARG A 189 9.64 -19.50 1.18
CA ARG A 189 9.77 -20.86 0.65
C ARG A 189 11.18 -21.06 0.10
#